data_AF-A0A0G0E1C6-F1
#
_entry.id   AF-A0A0G0E1C6-F1
#
_cell.length_a   1.000
_cell.length_b   1.000
_cell.length_c   1.000
_cell.angle_alpha   90.00
_cell.angle_beta   90.00
_cell.angle_gamma   90.00
#
_symmetry.space_group_name_H-M   'P 1'
#
loop_
_entity.id
_entity.type
_entity.pdbx_description
1 polymer ?
#
loop_
_entity_poly.entity_id
_entity_poly.type
_entity_poly.pdbx_seq_one_letter_code
_entity_poly.pdbx_strand_id
1 'polypeptide(L)'
;MRWRFRFILIVFLFGFLLTSLRLFYWQIVKSADLAKIGESQYGRIIKNLSERGEIRASDGFPIAGNTITYRVISNPKETRDKEKVINALSPILEIDEASLSAKLSLNLFWVSLKTGVNDSTKKKIESLNISGVDFEKEYTRFYPESSLAASLLGFVGKDEKGADIGYFGLEGYYDKLLRGKERRG
;
A
#
# COMPACT_ATOMS: atom_id res chain seq x y z
N MET A 1 17.59 62.06 -26.77
CA MET A 1 16.67 61.30 -25.88
C MET A 1 16.50 59.81 -26.24
N ARG A 2 16.59 59.39 -27.51
CA ARG A 2 16.34 58.00 -27.96
C ARG A 2 17.39 56.94 -27.54
N TRP A 3 18.63 57.33 -27.25
CA TRP A 3 19.71 56.39 -26.91
C TRP A 3 19.58 55.77 -25.51
N ARG A 4 19.16 56.57 -24.51
CA ARG A 4 18.93 56.08 -23.14
C ARG A 4 17.81 55.04 -23.10
N PHE A 5 16.74 55.25 -23.87
CA PHE A 5 15.64 54.30 -23.99
C PHE A 5 16.08 52.98 -24.65
N ARG A 6 16.84 53.04 -25.75
CA ARG A 6 17.40 51.85 -26.40
C ARG A 6 18.32 51.05 -25.47
N PHE A 7 19.14 51.74 -24.67
CA PHE A 7 20.02 51.11 -23.70
C PHE A 7 19.25 50.34 -22.62
N ILE A 8 18.22 50.97 -22.03
CA ILE A 8 17.37 50.32 -21.01
C ILE A 8 16.63 49.11 -21.59
N LEU A 9 16.11 49.23 -22.82
CA LEU A 9 15.43 48.13 -23.51
C LEU A 9 16.36 46.93 -23.74
N ILE A 10 17.62 47.17 -24.13
CA ILE A 10 18.62 46.11 -24.35
C ILE A 10 18.94 45.40 -23.04
N VAL A 11 19.13 46.15 -21.95
CA VAL A 11 19.39 45.56 -20.61
C VAL A 11 18.20 44.71 -20.15
N PHE A 12 16.97 45.19 -20.36
CA PHE A 12 15.77 44.45 -20.03
C PHE A 12 15.62 43.16 -20.85
N LEU A 13 15.80 43.24 -22.18
CA LEU A 13 15.77 42.07 -23.06
C LEU A 13 16.85 41.05 -22.70
N PHE A 14 18.04 41.52 -22.31
CA PHE A 14 19.12 40.65 -21.87
C PHE A 14 18.76 39.93 -20.56
N GLY A 15 18.20 40.65 -19.59
CA GLY A 15 17.70 40.06 -18.34
C GLY A 15 16.59 39.03 -18.58
N PHE A 16 15.65 39.36 -19.46
CA PHE A 16 14.55 38.45 -19.85
C PHE A 16 15.05 37.18 -20.54
N LEU A 17 16.06 37.31 -21.42
CA LEU A 17 16.67 36.16 -22.08
C LEU A 17 17.37 35.24 -21.06
N LEU A 18 18.07 35.84 -20.09
CA LEU A 18 18.82 35.11 -19.07
C LEU A 18 17.89 34.31 -18.15
N THR A 19 16.76 34.88 -17.73
CA THR A 19 15.75 34.16 -16.93
C THR A 19 15.02 33.09 -17.73
N SER A 20 14.71 33.35 -19.01
CA SER A 20 14.09 32.38 -19.91
C SER A 20 14.98 31.15 -20.14
N LEU A 21 16.28 31.36 -20.37
CA LEU A 21 17.26 30.27 -20.48
C LEU A 21 17.39 29.47 -19.18
N ARG A 22 17.35 30.15 -18.03
CA ARG A 22 17.38 29.48 -16.73
C ARG A 22 16.15 28.61 -16.52
N LEU A 23 14.96 29.09 -16.88
CA LEU A 23 13.72 28.31 -16.82
C LEU A 23 13.76 27.10 -17.76
N PHE A 24 14.23 27.27 -19.00
CA PHE A 24 14.39 26.19 -19.97
C PHE A 24 15.26 25.06 -19.42
N TYR A 25 16.39 25.39 -18.77
CA TYR A 25 17.25 24.40 -18.13
C TYR A 25 16.50 23.57 -17.07
N TRP A 26 15.72 24.22 -16.21
CA TRP A 26 14.95 23.54 -15.18
C TRP A 26 13.80 22.69 -15.74
N GLN A 27 13.12 23.18 -16.78
CA GLN A 27 11.94 22.53 -17.36
C GLN A 27 12.26 21.42 -18.37
N ILE A 28 13.43 21.42 -19.02
CA ILE A 28 13.73 20.46 -20.10
C ILE A 28 14.93 19.58 -19.77
N VAL A 29 16.01 20.15 -19.20
CA VAL A 29 17.21 19.36 -18.88
C VAL A 29 17.03 18.62 -17.55
N LYS A 30 16.51 19.31 -16.53
CA LYS A 30 16.28 18.77 -15.18
C LYS A 30 14.91 18.13 -14.99
N SER A 31 14.02 18.17 -15.98
CA SER A 31 12.66 17.62 -15.83
C SER A 31 12.64 16.13 -15.59
N ALA A 32 13.53 15.36 -16.20
CA ALA A 32 13.61 13.92 -15.97
C ALA A 32 14.00 13.58 -14.52
N ASP A 33 14.94 14.31 -13.94
CA ASP A 33 15.37 14.12 -12.55
C ASP A 33 14.30 14.59 -11.55
N LEU A 34 13.67 15.73 -11.81
CA LEU A 34 12.57 16.25 -10.98
C LEU A 34 11.32 15.38 -11.08
N ALA A 35 11.01 14.85 -12.26
CA ALA A 35 9.93 13.89 -12.47
C ALA A 35 10.22 12.59 -11.73
N LYS A 36 11.46 12.08 -11.74
CA LYS A 36 11.86 10.91 -10.94
C LYS A 36 11.74 11.16 -9.43
N ILE A 37 12.09 12.35 -8.95
CA ILE A 37 11.90 12.71 -7.53
C ILE A 37 10.40 12.76 -7.21
N GLY A 38 9.59 13.36 -8.09
CA GLY A 38 8.13 13.35 -7.97
C GLY A 38 7.56 11.93 -7.97
N GLU A 39 7.97 11.07 -8.89
CA GLU A 39 7.63 9.65 -8.92
C GLU A 39 8.13 8.91 -7.70
N SER A 40 9.22 9.30 -7.04
CA SER A 40 9.63 8.67 -5.77
C SER A 40 8.79 9.15 -4.58
N GLN A 41 8.17 10.33 -4.67
CA GLN A 41 7.24 10.88 -3.68
C GLN A 41 5.80 10.37 -3.88
N TYR A 42 5.38 10.13 -5.13
CA TYR A 42 4.05 9.64 -5.50
C TYR A 42 4.02 8.14 -5.82
N GLY A 43 5.16 7.57 -6.15
CA GLY A 43 5.36 6.15 -6.38
C GLY A 43 5.14 5.45 -5.07
N ARG A 44 3.92 4.93 -4.93
CA ARG A 44 3.56 3.98 -3.90
C ARG A 44 4.73 3.01 -3.79
N ILE A 45 5.40 3.00 -2.64
CA ILE A 45 6.23 1.88 -2.25
C ILE A 45 5.25 0.73 -2.13
N ILE A 46 4.98 0.05 -3.24
CA ILE A 46 4.32 -1.25 -3.23
C ILE A 46 5.38 -2.15 -2.64
N LYS A 47 5.41 -2.18 -1.31
CA LYS A 47 6.24 -3.10 -0.54
C LYS A 47 5.78 -4.48 -0.96
N ASN A 48 6.54 -5.11 -1.84
CA ASN A 48 6.26 -6.45 -2.29
C ASN A 48 6.33 -7.34 -1.03
N LEU A 49 5.19 -7.89 -0.61
CA LEU A 49 5.13 -8.67 0.63
C LEU A 49 6.01 -9.90 0.43
N SER A 50 7.20 -9.88 1.03
CA SER A 50 8.01 -11.09 1.16
C SER A 50 7.26 -12.05 2.04
N GLU A 51 7.12 -13.29 1.59
CA GLU A 51 6.60 -14.38 2.40
C GLU A 51 7.52 -14.58 3.62
N ARG A 52 6.91 -14.76 4.80
CA ARG A 52 7.63 -15.11 6.03
C ARG A 52 8.05 -16.59 5.96
N GLY A 53 9.23 -16.95 6.43
CA GLY A 53 9.69 -18.35 6.41
C GLY A 53 8.71 -19.31 7.09
N GLU A 54 8.60 -20.55 6.59
CA GLU A 54 7.83 -21.61 7.23
C GLU A 54 8.62 -22.22 8.40
N ILE A 55 7.93 -22.58 9.48
CA ILE A 55 8.48 -23.41 10.55
C ILE A 55 7.98 -24.83 10.32
N ARG A 56 8.92 -25.78 10.24
CA ARG A 56 8.64 -27.18 10.00
C ARG A 56 9.10 -28.04 11.18
N ALA A 57 8.34 -29.09 11.46
CA ALA A 57 8.74 -30.13 12.40
C ALA A 57 9.87 -30.99 11.80
N SER A 58 10.46 -31.87 12.61
CA SER A 58 11.58 -32.73 12.21
C SER A 58 11.22 -33.72 11.10
N ASP A 59 9.94 -34.06 10.96
CA ASP A 59 9.39 -34.89 9.87
C ASP A 59 9.11 -34.09 8.58
N GLY A 60 9.32 -32.77 8.60
CA GLY A 60 9.10 -31.87 7.48
C GLY A 60 7.69 -31.27 7.40
N PHE A 61 6.78 -31.62 8.32
CA PHE A 61 5.42 -31.09 8.36
C PHE A 61 5.41 -29.59 8.77
N PRO A 62 4.70 -28.71 8.04
CA PRO A 62 4.65 -27.29 8.38
C PRO A 62 3.79 -27.08 9.64
N ILE A 63 4.40 -26.57 10.71
CA ILE A 63 3.71 -26.23 11.97
C ILE A 63 3.39 -24.73 12.07
N ALA A 64 4.06 -23.91 11.26
CA ALA A 64 3.65 -22.53 10.97
C ALA A 64 3.97 -22.20 9.52
N GLY A 65 2.96 -21.76 8.77
CA GLY A 65 3.07 -21.44 7.35
C GLY A 65 2.34 -20.16 6.99
N ASN A 66 2.30 -19.83 5.69
CA ASN A 66 1.53 -18.69 5.20
C ASN A 66 0.38 -19.17 4.32
N THR A 67 -0.75 -18.51 4.44
CA THR A 67 -1.86 -18.66 3.51
C THR A 67 -2.07 -17.35 2.77
N ILE A 68 -2.47 -17.46 1.51
CA ILE A 68 -2.81 -16.29 0.70
C ILE A 68 -4.19 -15.80 1.15
N THR A 69 -4.23 -14.55 1.59
CA THR A 69 -5.46 -13.83 1.86
C THR A 69 -5.48 -12.54 1.05
N TYR A 70 -6.59 -11.83 1.12
CA TYR A 70 -6.76 -10.59 0.40
C TYR A 70 -7.23 -9.50 1.35
N ARG A 71 -6.67 -8.31 1.18
CA ARG A 71 -7.18 -7.08 1.78
C ARG A 71 -8.12 -6.42 0.79
N VAL A 72 -9.33 -6.15 1.23
CA VAL A 72 -10.31 -5.40 0.47
C VAL A 72 -10.01 -3.93 0.67
N ILE A 73 -9.68 -3.26 -0.43
CA ILE A 73 -9.37 -1.83 -0.46
C ILE A 73 -10.45 -1.12 -1.28
N SER A 74 -10.67 0.15 -0.99
CA SER A 74 -11.56 0.98 -1.79
C SER A 74 -10.96 2.34 -2.05
N ASN A 75 -11.32 2.91 -3.20
CA ASN A 75 -11.08 4.30 -3.58
C ASN A 75 -12.40 5.08 -3.46
N PRO A 76 -12.67 5.73 -2.31
CA PRO A 76 -13.86 6.55 -2.08
C PRO A 76 -14.19 7.60 -3.14
N LYS A 77 -13.22 8.04 -3.95
CA LYS A 77 -13.40 9.03 -5.02
C LYS A 77 -13.93 8.42 -6.32
N GLU A 78 -13.67 7.14 -6.55
CA GLU A 78 -14.15 6.40 -7.72
C GLU A 78 -15.44 5.62 -7.44
N THR A 79 -15.78 5.46 -6.16
CA THR A 79 -17.04 4.86 -5.72
C THR A 79 -18.19 5.86 -5.91
N ARG A 80 -19.02 5.64 -6.94
CA ARG A 80 -20.19 6.48 -7.25
C ARG A 80 -21.29 6.34 -6.20
N ASP A 81 -21.85 5.13 -6.05
CA ASP A 81 -22.99 4.86 -5.16
C ASP A 81 -22.54 4.23 -3.84
N LYS A 82 -22.08 5.07 -2.90
CA LYS A 82 -21.53 4.59 -1.63
C LYS A 82 -22.52 3.74 -0.81
N GLU A 83 -23.78 4.15 -0.74
CA GLU A 83 -24.82 3.39 0.00
C GLU A 83 -25.05 2.00 -0.59
N LYS A 84 -25.11 1.89 -1.91
CA LYS A 84 -25.27 0.59 -2.58
C LYS A 84 -24.08 -0.34 -2.33
N VAL A 85 -22.87 0.23 -2.31
CA VAL A 85 -21.65 -0.50 -1.98
C VAL A 85 -21.65 -0.97 -0.52
N ILE A 86 -22.08 -0.12 0.41
CA ILE A 86 -22.18 -0.46 1.84
C ILE A 86 -23.16 -1.63 2.03
N ASN A 87 -24.35 -1.55 1.47
CA ASN A 87 -25.38 -2.58 1.60
C ASN A 87 -24.96 -3.93 0.99
N ALA A 88 -24.15 -3.89 -0.09
CA ALA A 88 -23.64 -5.09 -0.74
C ALA A 88 -22.45 -5.71 0.01
N LEU A 89 -21.54 -4.87 0.56
CA LEU A 89 -20.32 -5.33 1.20
C LEU A 89 -20.50 -5.69 2.67
N SER A 90 -21.38 -4.99 3.40
CA SER A 90 -21.63 -5.23 4.83
C SER A 90 -21.91 -6.71 5.17
N PRO A 91 -22.86 -7.41 4.50
CA PRO A 91 -23.14 -8.81 4.82
C PRO A 91 -22.03 -9.76 4.39
N ILE A 92 -21.25 -9.41 3.37
CA ILE A 92 -20.17 -10.27 2.85
C ILE A 92 -18.91 -10.14 3.71
N LEU A 93 -18.62 -8.93 4.17
CA LEU A 93 -17.47 -8.60 4.99
C LEU A 93 -17.78 -8.74 6.49
N GLU A 94 -19.03 -8.94 6.89
CA GLU A 94 -19.44 -8.99 8.31
C GLU A 94 -18.98 -7.72 9.07
N ILE A 95 -19.08 -6.56 8.43
CA ILE A 95 -18.74 -5.25 9.00
C ILE A 95 -20.02 -4.44 9.05
N ASP A 96 -20.24 -3.71 10.14
CA ASP A 96 -21.39 -2.83 10.27
C ASP A 96 -21.38 -1.71 9.21
N GLU A 97 -22.57 -1.34 8.75
CA GLU A 97 -22.74 -0.34 7.70
C GLU A 97 -22.17 1.02 8.10
N ALA A 98 -22.24 1.39 9.39
CA ALA A 98 -21.75 2.66 9.89
C ALA A 98 -20.22 2.76 9.79
N SER A 99 -19.49 1.69 10.10
CA SER A 99 -18.04 1.59 9.96
C SER A 99 -17.62 1.67 8.50
N LEU A 100 -18.34 1.00 7.59
CA LEU A 100 -18.07 1.09 6.15
C LEU A 100 -18.36 2.49 5.62
N SER A 101 -19.47 3.10 6.06
CA SER A 101 -19.83 4.48 5.70
C SER A 101 -18.78 5.48 6.15
N ALA A 102 -18.29 5.36 7.40
CA ALA A 102 -17.23 6.21 7.92
C ALA A 102 -15.95 6.09 7.07
N LYS A 103 -15.56 4.86 6.71
CA LYS A 103 -14.40 4.59 5.85
C LYS A 103 -14.56 5.15 4.44
N LEU A 104 -15.72 4.99 3.82
CA LEU A 104 -16.03 5.45 2.46
C LEU A 104 -16.33 6.96 2.38
N SER A 105 -16.60 7.61 3.51
CA SER A 105 -16.79 9.06 3.59
C SER A 105 -15.46 9.82 3.59
N LEU A 106 -14.34 9.14 3.86
CA LEU A 106 -13.01 9.75 3.85
C LEU A 106 -12.63 10.23 2.44
N ASN A 107 -12.00 11.40 2.36
CA ASN A 107 -11.52 11.98 1.10
C ASN A 107 -10.13 11.42 0.71
N LEU A 108 -10.01 10.09 0.68
CA LEU A 108 -8.78 9.37 0.39
C LEU A 108 -8.90 8.61 -0.94
N PHE A 109 -7.76 8.35 -1.59
CA PHE A 109 -7.69 7.51 -2.79
C PHE A 109 -7.54 6.02 -2.46
N TRP A 110 -7.34 5.68 -1.18
CA TRP A 110 -7.11 4.32 -0.72
C TRP A 110 -7.56 4.21 0.74
N VAL A 111 -8.47 3.28 1.01
CA VAL A 111 -8.96 2.95 2.34
C VAL A 111 -9.07 1.44 2.48
N SER A 112 -8.52 0.87 3.55
CA SER A 112 -8.64 -0.56 3.87
C SER A 112 -9.98 -0.85 4.53
N LEU A 113 -10.81 -1.67 3.88
CA LEU A 113 -12.12 -2.07 4.39
C LEU A 113 -12.01 -3.26 5.33
N LYS A 114 -11.41 -4.37 4.88
CA LYS A 114 -11.18 -5.60 5.66
C LYS A 114 -9.88 -6.28 5.23
N THR A 115 -9.15 -6.85 6.17
CA THR A 115 -7.95 -7.68 5.92
C THR A 115 -8.28 -9.17 6.09
N GLY A 116 -7.45 -10.04 5.53
CA GLY A 116 -7.57 -11.49 5.78
C GLY A 116 -8.75 -12.17 5.08
N VAL A 117 -9.26 -11.60 3.99
CA VAL A 117 -10.38 -12.17 3.23
C VAL A 117 -9.90 -13.37 2.40
N ASN A 118 -10.65 -14.47 2.41
CA ASN A 118 -10.31 -15.65 1.63
C ASN A 118 -10.67 -15.49 0.13
N ASP A 119 -10.19 -16.42 -0.70
CA ASP A 119 -10.42 -16.38 -2.15
C ASP A 119 -11.91 -16.49 -2.54
N SER A 120 -12.69 -17.25 -1.77
CA SER A 120 -14.12 -17.41 -2.04
C SER A 120 -14.92 -16.12 -1.80
N THR A 121 -14.64 -15.40 -0.72
CA THR A 121 -15.25 -14.10 -0.43
C THR A 121 -14.76 -13.02 -1.39
N LYS A 122 -13.47 -13.04 -1.78
CA LYS A 122 -12.95 -12.18 -2.86
C LYS A 122 -13.78 -12.35 -4.14
N LYS A 123 -13.92 -13.59 -4.63
CA LYS A 123 -14.68 -13.89 -5.86
C LYS A 123 -16.13 -13.43 -5.78
N LYS A 124 -16.78 -13.58 -4.63
CA LYS A 124 -18.14 -13.06 -4.41
C LYS A 124 -18.19 -11.55 -4.61
N ILE A 125 -17.23 -10.80 -4.06
CA ILE A 125 -17.20 -9.34 -4.19
C ILE A 125 -16.81 -8.91 -5.62
N GLU A 126 -15.84 -9.57 -6.25
CA GLU A 126 -15.47 -9.32 -7.66
C GLU A 126 -16.66 -9.51 -8.60
N SER A 127 -17.50 -10.51 -8.35
CA SER A 127 -18.70 -10.76 -9.17
C SER A 127 -19.72 -9.61 -9.14
N LEU A 128 -19.69 -8.75 -8.11
CA LEU A 128 -20.56 -7.59 -7.98
C LEU A 128 -20.11 -6.40 -8.86
N ASN A 129 -18.90 -6.45 -9.43
CA ASN A 129 -18.33 -5.40 -10.31
C ASN A 129 -18.47 -3.98 -9.74
N ILE A 130 -18.10 -3.82 -8.46
CA ILE A 130 -18.21 -2.54 -7.77
C ILE A 130 -17.05 -1.63 -8.17
N SER A 131 -17.36 -0.45 -8.71
CA SER A 131 -16.36 0.57 -9.05
C SER A 131 -15.67 1.12 -7.80
N GLY A 132 -14.33 1.16 -7.84
CA GLY A 132 -13.51 1.67 -6.75
C GLY A 132 -13.39 0.71 -5.57
N VAL A 133 -13.58 -0.60 -5.77
CA VAL A 133 -13.23 -1.65 -4.81
C VAL A 133 -12.23 -2.59 -5.47
N ASP A 134 -11.07 -2.73 -4.85
CA ASP A 134 -9.96 -3.55 -5.34
C ASP A 134 -9.46 -4.49 -4.24
N PHE A 135 -8.54 -5.39 -4.60
CA PHE A 135 -7.94 -6.35 -3.68
C PHE A 135 -6.43 -6.26 -3.72
N GLU A 136 -5.82 -6.20 -2.54
CA GLU A 136 -4.39 -6.39 -2.36
C GLU A 136 -4.15 -7.82 -1.85
N LYS A 137 -3.26 -8.54 -2.54
CA LYS A 137 -2.84 -9.87 -2.10
C LYS A 137 -1.98 -9.74 -0.85
N GLU A 138 -2.33 -10.48 0.19
CA GLU A 138 -1.60 -10.54 1.46
C GLU A 138 -1.24 -11.98 1.83
N TYR A 139 -0.25 -12.11 2.70
CA TYR A 139 0.06 -13.37 3.35
C TYR A 139 -0.36 -13.28 4.82
N THR A 140 -1.20 -14.21 5.26
CA THR A 140 -1.58 -14.35 6.67
C THR A 140 -0.95 -15.60 7.24
N ARG A 141 -0.49 -15.51 8.50
CA ARG A 141 0.13 -16.64 9.19
C ARG A 141 -0.92 -17.71 9.53
N PHE A 142 -0.61 -18.96 9.23
CA PHE A 142 -1.47 -20.11 9.49
C PHE A 142 -0.75 -21.12 10.40
N TYR A 143 -1.43 -21.59 11.44
CA TYR A 143 -0.92 -22.54 12.43
C TYR A 143 -1.82 -23.77 12.47
N PRO A 144 -1.45 -24.88 11.79
CA PRO A 144 -2.28 -26.09 11.76
C PRO A 144 -2.55 -26.66 13.15
N GLU A 145 -1.53 -26.70 14.00
CA GLU A 145 -1.56 -27.27 15.36
C GLU A 145 -1.74 -26.20 16.44
N SER A 146 -2.60 -25.21 16.16
CA SER A 146 -2.66 -23.93 16.89
C SER A 146 -2.87 -24.04 18.40
N SER A 147 -3.46 -25.12 18.92
CA SER A 147 -3.78 -25.27 20.35
C SER A 147 -2.70 -26.01 21.13
N LEU A 148 -2.08 -27.03 20.54
CA LEU A 148 -1.08 -27.87 21.22
C LEU A 148 0.28 -27.19 21.32
N ALA A 149 0.62 -26.37 20.34
CA ALA A 149 1.94 -25.75 20.23
C ALA A 149 1.94 -24.23 20.39
N ALA A 150 0.81 -23.60 20.75
CA ALA A 150 0.67 -22.13 20.82
C ALA A 150 1.79 -21.47 21.64
N SER A 151 2.04 -21.98 22.84
CA SER A 151 3.03 -21.41 23.78
C SER A 151 4.47 -21.62 23.30
N LEU A 152 4.73 -22.69 22.54
CA LEU A 152 6.04 -22.99 21.96
C LEU A 152 6.29 -22.18 20.69
N LEU A 153 5.30 -22.12 19.80
CA LEU A 153 5.39 -21.43 18.52
C LEU A 153 5.38 -19.91 18.70
N GLY A 154 4.58 -19.39 19.62
CA GLY A 154 4.29 -17.97 19.70
C GLY A 154 3.27 -17.56 18.63
N PHE A 155 3.25 -16.27 18.29
CA PHE A 155 2.34 -15.74 17.27
C PHE A 155 2.99 -14.61 16.47
N VAL A 156 2.34 -14.18 15.39
CA VAL A 156 2.75 -13.02 14.58
C VAL A 156 1.73 -11.92 14.81
N GLY A 157 2.22 -10.72 15.13
CA GLY A 157 1.42 -9.51 15.25
C GLY A 157 1.96 -8.40 14.35
N LYS A 158 1.35 -7.22 14.45
CA LYS A 158 1.80 -6.01 13.76
C LYS A 158 2.55 -5.11 14.74
N ASP A 159 3.67 -4.55 14.31
CA ASP A 159 4.36 -3.49 15.06
C ASP A 159 3.67 -2.13 14.90
N GLU A 160 4.18 -1.09 15.57
CA GLU A 160 3.65 0.29 15.46
C GLU A 160 3.64 0.83 14.03
N LYS A 161 4.47 0.27 13.14
CA LYS A 161 4.59 0.64 11.72
C LYS A 161 3.75 -0.27 10.82
N GLY A 162 2.98 -1.21 11.38
CA GLY A 162 2.14 -2.15 10.65
C GLY A 162 2.92 -3.29 9.95
N ALA A 163 4.18 -3.52 10.31
CA ALA A 163 4.97 -4.64 9.79
C ALA A 163 4.75 -5.90 10.64
N ASP A 164 4.73 -7.07 9.99
CA ASP A 164 4.64 -8.34 10.70
C ASP A 164 5.89 -8.56 11.55
N ILE A 165 5.67 -8.94 12.81
CA ILE A 165 6.70 -9.27 13.80
C ILE A 165 6.25 -10.48 14.61
N GLY A 166 7.16 -11.43 14.78
CA GLY A 166 6.96 -12.59 15.65
C GLY A 166 7.08 -12.21 17.11
N TYR A 167 6.14 -12.68 17.93
CA TYR A 167 6.09 -12.49 19.37
C TYR A 167 6.12 -13.84 20.08
N PHE A 168 7.03 -13.96 21.05
CA PHE A 168 7.25 -15.15 21.88
C PHE A 168 7.59 -16.42 21.07
N GLY A 169 7.94 -17.49 21.79
CA GLY A 169 8.19 -18.79 21.18
C GLY A 169 9.22 -18.77 20.04
N LEU A 170 9.04 -19.70 19.10
CA LEU A 170 9.88 -19.81 17.91
C LEU A 170 9.68 -18.64 16.94
N GLU A 171 8.47 -18.10 16.82
CA GLU A 171 8.17 -16.95 15.95
C GLU A 171 8.96 -15.71 16.35
N GLY A 172 9.02 -15.41 17.65
CA GLY A 172 9.78 -14.28 18.19
C GLY A 172 11.28 -14.54 18.19
N TYR A 173 11.72 -15.73 18.62
CA TYR A 173 13.15 -16.07 18.66
C TYR A 173 13.79 -16.04 17.27
N TYR A 174 13.10 -16.57 16.26
CA TYR A 174 13.59 -16.64 14.88
C TYR A 174 13.06 -15.51 13.98
N ASP A 175 12.46 -14.44 14.53
CA ASP A 175 11.82 -13.38 13.73
C ASP A 175 12.71 -12.81 12.61
N LYS A 176 13.99 -12.56 12.93
CA LYS A 176 14.97 -12.03 11.95
C LYS A 176 15.23 -12.99 10.79
N LEU A 177 15.19 -14.30 11.02
CA LEU A 177 15.37 -15.32 9.98
C LEU A 177 14.08 -15.53 9.21
N LEU A 178 12.93 -15.45 9.89
CA LEU A 178 11.62 -15.67 9.30
C LEU A 178 11.12 -14.49 8.48
N ARG A 179 11.43 -13.23 8.82
CA ARG A 179 10.92 -12.03 8.13
C ARG A 179 11.23 -11.94 6.62
N GLY A 180 12.12 -12.78 6.11
CA GLY A 180 12.58 -12.71 4.72
C GLY A 180 13.40 -11.44 4.46
N LYS A 181 14.06 -11.38 3.30
CA LYS A 181 14.73 -10.14 2.88
C LYS A 181 13.70 -9.25 2.17
N GLU A 182 13.46 -8.08 2.74
CA GLU A 182 12.66 -7.04 2.11
C GLU A 182 13.33 -6.64 0.79
N ARG A 183 12.80 -7.12 -0.34
CA ARG A 183 13.23 -6.66 -1.66
C ARG A 183 12.59 -5.30 -1.89
N ARG A 184 13.39 -4.24 -1.72
CA ARG A 184 13.05 -2.92 -2.26
C ARG A 184 13.14 -3.02 -3.78
N GLY A 185 11.99 -2.97 -4.44
CA GLY A 185 11.87 -2.75 -5.88
C GLY A 185 12.04 -1.29 -6.22
#